data_AF-A0A7V5VFC7-F1
#
_entry.id   AF-A0A7V5VFC7-F1
#
_cell.length_a   1.000
_cell.length_b   1.000
_cell.length_c   1.000
_cell.angle_alpha   90.00
_cell.angle_beta   90.00
_cell.angle_gamma   90.00
#
_symmetry.space_group_name_H-M   'P 1'
#
loop_
_entity.id
_entity.type
_entity.pdbx_description
1 polymer ?
#
loop_
_entity_poly.entity_id
_entity_poly.type
_entity_poly.pdbx_seq_one_letter_code
_entity_poly.pdbx_strand_id
1 'polypeptide(L)'
;ARRDFEKMLPGEFAGHGFDLFFRGLALERKKRFRELKDFMSSQEYARVKETWRDGLKSWQKHLINNPDLEEMAAALLKKHFRKIIKAGGKLSRSSADERFHDLRIEAKKLRYLLEFFSSLYHEDIIRDTIRRLKMFQDNLGAFNDYSVQIDMLEKFLRTAEKKKDQEQVKTLSALIAVSHREKEKLKKEYTGLYKAFADEKNQLLYQKLFGGNL
;
A
#
# COMPACT_ATOMS: atom_id res chain seq x y z
N ALA A 1 -16.37 6.44 1.15
CA ALA A 1 -15.96 6.50 2.58
C ALA A 1 -17.15 6.28 3.52
N ARG A 2 -18.01 7.28 3.81
CA ARG A 2 -19.10 7.10 4.79
C ARG A 2 -20.03 5.92 4.48
N ARG A 3 -20.52 5.83 3.24
CA ARG A 3 -21.34 4.70 2.77
C ARG A 3 -20.64 3.34 2.88
N ASP A 4 -19.32 3.29 2.76
CA ASP A 4 -18.58 2.03 2.83
C ASP A 4 -18.51 1.53 4.28
N PHE A 5 -18.24 2.44 5.23
CA PHE A 5 -18.31 2.15 6.67
C PHE A 5 -19.72 1.78 7.13
N GLU A 6 -20.74 2.43 6.56
CA GLU A 6 -22.14 2.15 6.88
C GLU A 6 -22.54 0.74 6.45
N LYS A 7 -22.07 0.29 5.28
CA LYS A 7 -22.27 -1.10 4.79
C LYS A 7 -21.55 -2.16 5.65
N MET A 8 -20.51 -1.77 6.39
CA MET A 8 -19.79 -2.70 7.28
C MET A 8 -20.55 -2.98 8.58
N LEU A 9 -21.51 -2.14 8.94
CA LEU A 9 -22.21 -2.21 10.22
C LEU A 9 -23.64 -2.73 10.06
N PRO A 10 -24.13 -3.56 11.01
CA PRO A 10 -25.56 -3.70 11.24
C PRO A 10 -26.18 -2.34 11.55
N GLY A 11 -27.42 -2.11 11.10
CA GLY A 11 -28.08 -0.79 11.19
C GLY A 11 -28.14 -0.19 12.59
N GLU A 12 -28.16 -1.02 13.64
CA GLU A 12 -28.16 -0.60 15.05
C GLU A 12 -26.87 0.15 15.48
N PHE A 13 -25.76 -0.01 14.75
CA PHE A 13 -24.49 0.70 15.01
C PHE A 13 -24.28 1.92 14.10
N ALA A 14 -25.20 2.17 13.16
CA ALA A 14 -25.13 3.29 12.22
C ALA A 14 -25.89 4.55 12.70
N GLY A 15 -26.10 4.66 14.02
CA GLY A 15 -26.85 5.74 14.67
C GLY A 15 -26.05 7.02 14.94
N HIS A 16 -26.38 7.74 16.01
CA HIS A 16 -25.77 9.02 16.34
C HIS A 16 -24.27 8.91 16.65
N GLY A 17 -23.82 7.80 17.25
CA GLY A 17 -22.39 7.50 17.43
C GLY A 17 -21.59 7.48 16.12
N PHE A 18 -22.20 6.99 15.03
CA PHE A 18 -21.63 6.98 13.69
C PHE A 18 -21.53 8.38 13.11
N ASP A 19 -22.56 9.21 13.30
CA ASP A 19 -22.54 10.62 12.91
C ASP A 19 -21.43 11.41 13.61
N LEU A 20 -21.28 11.21 14.92
CA LEU A 20 -20.23 11.86 15.70
C LEU A 20 -18.84 11.47 15.21
N PHE A 21 -18.64 10.21 14.83
CA PHE A 21 -17.37 9.76 14.25
C PHE A 21 -17.06 10.49 12.93
N PHE A 22 -18.02 10.52 11.99
CA PHE A 22 -17.80 11.18 10.69
C PHE A 22 -17.65 12.71 10.81
N ARG A 23 -18.33 13.33 11.78
CA ARG A 23 -18.10 14.75 12.11
C ARG A 23 -16.68 14.98 12.62
N GLY A 24 -16.20 14.12 13.50
CA GLY A 24 -14.81 14.15 13.99
C GLY A 24 -13.79 13.99 12.86
N LEU A 25 -13.99 13.01 11.97
CA LEU A 25 -13.15 12.81 10.79
C LEU A 25 -13.12 14.05 9.87
N ALA A 26 -14.26 14.68 9.63
CA ALA A 26 -14.35 15.88 8.79
C ALA A 26 -13.56 17.05 9.39
N LEU A 27 -13.62 17.23 10.71
CA LEU A 27 -12.85 18.25 11.43
C LEU A 27 -11.34 17.97 11.36
N GLU A 28 -10.92 16.72 11.59
CA GLU A 28 -9.52 16.33 11.48
C GLU A 28 -9.00 16.54 10.05
N ARG A 29 -9.76 16.12 9.03
CA ARG A 29 -9.42 16.36 7.62
C ARG A 29 -9.23 17.85 7.33
N LYS A 30 -10.14 18.71 7.82
CA LYS A 30 -10.03 20.18 7.64
C LYS A 30 -8.79 20.74 8.33
N LYS A 31 -8.44 20.22 9.51
CA LYS A 31 -7.20 20.58 10.22
C LYS A 31 -5.96 20.18 9.41
N ARG A 32 -5.85 18.91 9.02
CA ARG A 32 -4.72 18.39 8.22
C ARG A 32 -4.55 19.10 6.88
N PHE A 33 -5.66 19.44 6.23
CA PHE A 33 -5.62 20.20 4.98
C PHE A 33 -5.04 21.60 5.16
N ARG A 34 -5.38 22.29 6.25
CA ARG A 34 -4.78 23.59 6.58
C ARG A 34 -3.29 23.45 6.89
N GLU A 35 -2.91 22.50 7.73
CA GLU A 35 -1.49 22.21 8.03
C GLU A 35 -0.67 21.96 6.76
N LEU A 36 -1.19 21.17 5.83
CA LEU A 36 -0.54 20.92 4.54
C LEU A 36 -0.43 22.19 3.69
N LYS A 37 -1.50 23.00 3.62
CA LYS A 37 -1.49 24.26 2.86
C LYS A 37 -0.46 25.24 3.41
N ASP A 38 -0.40 25.37 4.74
CA ASP A 38 0.55 26.25 5.42
C ASP A 38 1.98 25.77 5.18
N PHE A 39 2.23 24.45 5.31
CA PHE A 39 3.52 23.85 4.98
C PHE A 39 3.93 24.10 3.52
N MET A 40 3.04 23.86 2.56
CA MET A 40 3.32 24.08 1.13
C MET A 40 3.58 25.55 0.77
N SER A 41 3.17 26.48 1.62
CA SER A 41 3.38 27.93 1.45
C SER A 41 4.60 28.43 2.22
N SER A 42 5.25 27.56 3.00
CA SER A 42 6.38 27.90 3.87
C SER A 42 7.72 27.99 3.13
N GLN A 43 8.68 28.70 3.74
CA GLN A 43 10.08 28.70 3.29
C GLN A 43 10.70 27.30 3.36
N GLU A 44 10.27 26.47 4.33
CA GLU A 44 10.76 25.09 4.48
C GLU A 44 10.46 24.26 3.23
N TYR A 45 9.22 24.30 2.75
CA TYR A 45 8.85 23.60 1.51
C TYR A 45 9.55 24.18 0.28
N ALA A 46 9.79 25.49 0.24
CA ALA A 46 10.59 26.10 -0.82
C ALA A 46 12.02 25.53 -0.87
N ARG A 47 12.67 25.37 0.30
CA ARG A 47 14.00 24.73 0.41
C ARG A 47 13.97 23.27 -0.04
N VAL A 48 12.95 22.50 0.35
CA VAL A 48 12.80 21.12 -0.14
C VAL A 48 12.80 21.07 -1.66
N LYS A 49 12.01 21.93 -2.32
CA LYS A 49 11.98 22.00 -3.81
C LYS A 49 13.32 22.41 -4.41
N GLU A 50 14.02 23.36 -3.78
CA GLU A 50 15.33 23.82 -4.23
C GLU A 50 16.38 22.71 -4.11
N THR A 51 16.44 22.02 -2.97
CA THR A 51 17.33 20.87 -2.75
C THR A 51 17.12 19.78 -3.81
N TRP A 52 15.87 19.43 -4.13
CA TRP A 52 15.58 18.47 -5.19
C TRP A 52 16.01 18.97 -6.56
N ARG A 53 15.73 20.24 -6.89
CA ARG A 53 16.12 20.84 -8.18
C ARG A 53 17.63 20.84 -8.37
N ASP A 54 18.38 21.22 -7.33
CA ASP A 54 19.83 21.30 -7.39
C ASP A 54 20.46 19.90 -7.42
N GLY A 55 19.92 18.96 -6.66
CA GLY A 55 20.31 17.55 -6.72
C GLY A 55 20.16 16.96 -8.13
N LEU A 56 19.01 17.18 -8.78
CA LEU A 56 18.77 16.72 -10.16
C LEU A 56 19.74 17.34 -11.17
N LYS A 57 20.02 18.65 -11.06
CA LYS A 57 21.02 19.34 -11.91
C LYS A 57 22.43 18.79 -11.68
N SER A 58 22.77 18.46 -10.44
CA SER A 58 24.06 17.87 -10.09
C SER A 58 24.21 16.48 -10.72
N TRP A 59 23.20 15.62 -10.58
CA TRP A 59 23.22 14.26 -11.13
C TRP A 59 23.34 14.22 -12.65
N GLN A 60 22.76 15.20 -13.36
CA GLN A 60 22.92 15.31 -14.82
C GLN A 60 24.40 15.44 -15.24
N LYS A 61 25.25 16.08 -14.41
CA LYS A 61 26.69 16.25 -14.67
C LYS A 61 27.49 14.96 -14.48
N HIS A 62 26.93 13.97 -13.78
CA HIS A 62 27.58 12.71 -13.43
C HIS A 62 27.08 11.52 -14.24
N LEU A 63 26.35 11.74 -15.35
CA LEU A 63 25.89 10.67 -16.26
C LEU A 63 27.03 9.98 -17.05
N ILE A 64 28.29 10.14 -16.61
CA ILE A 64 29.47 9.56 -17.25
C ILE A 64 29.69 8.18 -16.63
N ASN A 65 29.09 7.20 -17.32
CA ASN A 65 29.14 5.75 -17.21
C ASN A 65 27.70 5.26 -17.24
N ASN A 66 27.17 5.06 -18.46
CA ASN A 66 25.89 4.40 -18.65
C ASN A 66 26.12 2.90 -18.46
N PRO A 67 25.76 2.28 -17.32
CA PRO A 67 25.55 0.85 -17.32
C PRO A 67 24.52 0.53 -18.40
N ASP A 68 24.63 -0.65 -19.00
CA ASP A 68 23.60 -1.14 -19.91
C ASP A 68 22.25 -1.07 -19.18
N LEU A 69 21.35 -0.24 -19.72
CA LEU A 69 20.07 0.08 -19.10
C LEU A 69 19.18 -1.17 -19.01
N GLU A 70 19.29 -2.07 -19.99
CA GLU A 70 18.57 -3.34 -19.99
C GLU A 70 19.13 -4.29 -18.93
N GLU A 71 20.46 -4.39 -18.82
CA GLU A 71 21.11 -5.20 -17.78
C GLU A 71 20.75 -4.68 -16.37
N MET A 72 20.78 -3.37 -16.16
CA MET A 72 20.40 -2.75 -14.90
C MET A 72 18.92 -3.00 -14.58
N ALA A 73 18.03 -2.82 -15.56
CA ALA A 73 16.60 -3.08 -15.38
C ALA A 73 16.35 -4.54 -15.01
N ALA A 74 16.94 -5.48 -15.75
CA ALA A 74 16.84 -6.91 -15.50
C ALA A 74 17.33 -7.26 -14.08
N ALA A 75 18.48 -6.76 -13.66
CA ALA A 75 19.04 -6.99 -12.33
C ALA A 75 18.13 -6.46 -11.20
N LEU A 76 17.59 -5.26 -11.35
CA LEU A 76 16.68 -4.65 -10.37
C LEU A 76 15.35 -5.40 -10.28
N LEU A 77 14.74 -5.73 -11.42
CA LEU A 77 13.48 -6.48 -11.48
C LEU A 77 13.66 -7.88 -10.86
N LYS A 78 14.74 -8.59 -11.22
CA LYS A 78 15.07 -9.92 -10.68
C LYS A 78 15.28 -9.89 -9.17
N LYS A 79 16.02 -8.90 -8.67
CA LYS A 79 16.24 -8.69 -7.24
C LYS A 79 14.93 -8.57 -6.46
N HIS A 80 14.02 -7.70 -6.90
CA HIS A 80 12.76 -7.47 -6.19
C HIS A 80 11.78 -8.64 -6.36
N PHE A 81 11.72 -9.26 -7.55
CA PHE A 81 10.92 -10.46 -7.76
C PHE A 81 11.34 -11.61 -6.84
N ARG A 82 12.64 -11.93 -6.77
CA ARG A 82 13.17 -12.95 -5.85
C ARG A 82 12.86 -12.66 -4.39
N LYS A 83 12.93 -11.39 -3.97
CA LYS A 83 12.56 -10.98 -2.62
C LYS A 83 11.09 -11.27 -2.33
N ILE A 84 10.19 -10.97 -3.27
CA ILE A 84 8.76 -11.23 -3.13
C ILE A 84 8.48 -12.73 -3.05
N ILE A 85 9.10 -13.54 -3.92
CA ILE A 85 8.96 -15.01 -3.87
C ILE A 85 9.46 -15.55 -2.53
N LYS A 86 10.67 -15.16 -2.11
CA LYS A 86 11.25 -15.64 -0.85
C LYS A 86 10.47 -15.21 0.39
N ALA A 87 10.07 -13.94 0.47
CA ALA A 87 9.33 -13.41 1.61
C ALA A 87 7.90 -13.94 1.61
N GLY A 88 7.25 -13.94 0.45
CA GLY A 88 5.87 -14.34 0.28
C GLY A 88 5.63 -15.83 0.55
N GLY A 89 6.56 -16.69 0.17
CA GLY A 89 6.49 -18.13 0.47
C GLY A 89 6.66 -18.47 1.96
N LYS A 90 7.15 -17.51 2.77
CA LYS A 90 7.28 -17.66 4.23
C LYS A 90 6.13 -17.03 5.01
N LEU A 91 5.16 -16.42 4.32
CA LEU A 91 3.98 -15.85 4.97
C LEU A 91 2.88 -16.90 5.09
N SER A 92 2.23 -16.85 6.23
CA SER A 92 1.06 -17.65 6.58
C SER A 92 0.04 -16.75 7.25
N ARG A 93 -1.17 -17.26 7.43
CA ARG A 93 -2.21 -16.54 8.20
C ARG A 93 -1.76 -16.14 9.60
N SER A 94 -0.91 -16.93 10.25
CA SER A 94 -0.38 -16.65 11.59
C SER A 94 0.78 -15.64 11.60
N SER A 95 1.22 -15.16 10.43
CA SER A 95 2.30 -14.16 10.36
C SER A 95 1.83 -12.81 10.88
N ALA A 96 2.76 -12.10 11.53
CA ALA A 96 2.57 -10.73 12.00
C ALA A 96 2.27 -9.78 10.83
N ASP A 97 1.47 -8.74 11.11
CA ASP A 97 1.00 -7.78 10.11
C ASP A 97 2.14 -7.00 9.44
N GLU A 98 3.20 -6.70 10.20
CA GLU A 98 4.44 -6.08 9.71
C GLU A 98 5.00 -6.82 8.49
N ARG A 99 4.97 -8.16 8.51
CA ARG A 99 5.53 -8.98 7.43
C ARG A 99 4.71 -8.89 6.15
N PHE A 100 3.39 -8.70 6.26
CA PHE A 100 2.52 -8.42 5.11
C PHE A 100 2.76 -7.00 4.57
N HIS A 101 2.99 -6.03 5.46
CA HIS A 101 3.33 -4.65 5.09
C HIS A 101 4.68 -4.59 4.34
N ASP A 102 5.71 -5.26 4.83
CA ASP A 102 7.02 -5.38 4.18
C ASP A 102 6.90 -5.97 2.77
N LEU A 103 6.13 -7.06 2.64
CA LEU A 103 5.88 -7.68 1.34
C LEU A 103 5.15 -6.74 0.39
N ARG A 104 4.18 -5.96 0.89
CA ARG A 104 3.49 -4.92 0.11
C ARG A 104 4.46 -3.86 -0.39
N ILE A 105 5.39 -3.40 0.44
CA ILE A 105 6.43 -2.44 0.04
C ILE A 105 7.28 -3.02 -1.08
N GLU A 106 7.76 -4.25 -0.95
CA GLU A 106 8.58 -4.88 -1.98
C GLU A 106 7.80 -5.11 -3.29
N ALA A 107 6.54 -5.52 -3.21
CA ALA A 107 5.67 -5.61 -4.38
C ALA A 107 5.49 -4.24 -5.06
N LYS A 108 5.29 -3.15 -4.28
CA LYS A 108 5.18 -1.79 -4.82
C LYS A 108 6.45 -1.36 -5.54
N LYS A 109 7.62 -1.64 -4.95
CA LYS A 109 8.91 -1.37 -5.60
C LYS A 109 9.01 -2.09 -6.94
N LEU A 110 8.66 -3.37 -6.98
CA LEU A 110 8.65 -4.13 -8.24
C LEU A 110 7.69 -3.51 -9.27
N ARG A 111 6.48 -3.11 -8.86
CA ARG A 111 5.53 -2.45 -9.78
C ARG A 111 6.07 -1.14 -10.32
N TYR A 112 6.65 -0.29 -9.46
CA TYR A 112 7.23 0.98 -9.91
C TYR A 112 8.40 0.78 -10.86
N LEU A 113 9.23 -0.25 -10.66
CA LEU A 113 10.29 -0.60 -11.59
C LEU A 113 9.73 -1.08 -12.94
N LEU A 114 8.70 -1.93 -12.93
CA LEU A 114 8.05 -2.39 -14.17
C LEU A 114 7.40 -1.24 -14.94
N GLU A 115 6.75 -0.31 -14.24
CA GLU A 115 6.15 0.89 -14.85
C GLU A 115 7.24 1.82 -15.40
N PHE A 116 8.32 2.03 -14.64
CA PHE A 116 9.44 2.90 -15.03
C PHE A 116 10.21 2.38 -16.25
N PHE A 117 10.54 1.09 -16.27
CA PHE A 117 11.27 0.45 -17.37
C PHE A 117 10.34 -0.09 -18.48
N SER A 118 9.06 0.28 -18.47
CA SER A 118 8.08 -0.31 -19.38
C SER A 118 8.42 -0.15 -20.86
N SER A 119 9.07 0.96 -21.24
CA SER A 119 9.50 1.25 -22.61
C SER A 119 10.64 0.36 -23.12
N LEU A 120 11.31 -0.40 -22.26
CA LEU A 120 12.38 -1.33 -22.65
C LEU A 120 11.86 -2.69 -23.11
N TYR A 121 10.57 -2.98 -22.91
CA TYR A 121 10.00 -4.30 -23.13
C TYR A 121 8.81 -4.23 -24.10
N HIS A 122 8.51 -5.37 -24.74
CA HIS A 122 7.29 -5.51 -25.54
C HIS A 122 6.05 -5.23 -24.69
N GLU A 123 5.17 -4.36 -25.21
CA GLU A 123 4.01 -3.84 -24.49
C GLU A 123 3.12 -4.97 -23.92
N ASP A 124 2.87 -6.02 -24.71
CA ASP A 124 2.02 -7.14 -24.29
C ASP A 124 2.59 -7.89 -23.07
N ILE A 125 3.91 -8.08 -23.03
CA ILE A 125 4.59 -8.80 -21.95
C ILE A 125 4.57 -7.96 -20.67
N ILE A 126 4.93 -6.68 -20.76
CA ILE A 126 4.97 -5.81 -19.58
C ILE A 126 3.56 -5.56 -19.02
N ARG A 127 2.56 -5.42 -19.90
CA ARG A 127 1.16 -5.23 -19.50
C ARG A 127 0.59 -6.46 -18.80
N ASP A 128 0.84 -7.67 -19.30
CA ASP A 128 0.44 -8.91 -18.59
C ASP A 128 1.15 -9.05 -17.24
N THR A 129 2.46 -8.77 -17.20
CA THR A 129 3.25 -8.84 -15.96
C THR A 129 2.72 -7.86 -14.89
N ILE A 130 2.51 -6.60 -15.25
CA ILE A 130 1.97 -5.59 -14.33
C ILE A 130 0.57 -5.97 -13.87
N ARG A 131 -0.30 -6.47 -14.77
CA ARG A 131 -1.65 -6.90 -14.41
C ARG A 131 -1.64 -8.03 -13.38
N ARG A 132 -0.81 -9.06 -13.56
CA ARG A 132 -0.67 -10.17 -12.61
C ARG A 132 -0.13 -9.70 -11.26
N LEU A 133 0.86 -8.80 -11.26
CA LEU A 133 1.36 -8.19 -10.03
C LEU A 133 0.30 -7.38 -9.30
N LYS A 134 -0.53 -6.60 -10.03
CA LYS A 134 -1.63 -5.83 -9.44
C LYS A 134 -2.64 -6.72 -8.72
N MET A 135 -3.05 -7.84 -9.34
CA MET A 135 -3.97 -8.80 -8.69
C MET A 135 -3.42 -9.32 -7.34
N PHE A 136 -2.12 -9.59 -7.27
CA PHE A 136 -1.47 -9.97 -6.02
C PHE A 136 -1.40 -8.79 -5.02
N GLN A 137 -1.11 -7.59 -5.51
CA GLN A 137 -1.04 -6.38 -4.69
C GLN A 137 -2.38 -5.92 -4.14
N ASP A 138 -3.50 -6.20 -4.81
CA ASP A 138 -4.83 -5.73 -4.38
C ASP A 138 -5.19 -6.29 -3.00
N ASN A 139 -4.87 -7.56 -2.74
CA ASN A 139 -5.05 -8.18 -1.42
C ASN A 139 -4.12 -7.56 -0.36
N LEU A 140 -2.83 -7.38 -0.68
CA LEU A 140 -1.87 -6.72 0.23
C LEU A 140 -2.23 -5.25 0.50
N GLY A 141 -2.81 -4.58 -0.49
CA GLY A 141 -3.35 -3.22 -0.41
C GLY A 141 -4.52 -3.16 0.56
N ALA A 142 -5.56 -3.95 0.31
CA ALA A 142 -6.72 -4.03 1.19
C ALA A 142 -6.34 -4.42 2.63
N PHE A 143 -5.39 -5.34 2.81
CA PHE A 143 -4.90 -5.75 4.12
C PHE A 143 -4.26 -4.57 4.88
N ASN A 144 -3.43 -3.80 4.18
CA ASN A 144 -2.80 -2.61 4.74
C ASN A 144 -3.84 -1.52 5.04
N ASP A 145 -4.84 -1.33 4.18
CA ASP A 145 -5.89 -0.33 4.37
C ASP A 145 -6.71 -0.64 5.63
N TYR A 146 -7.05 -1.92 5.87
CA TYR A 146 -7.68 -2.31 7.15
C TYR A 146 -6.77 -2.09 8.35
N SER A 147 -5.46 -2.34 8.23
CA SER A 147 -4.51 -2.03 9.32
C SER A 147 -4.53 -0.55 9.70
N VAL A 148 -4.40 0.32 8.71
CA VAL A 148 -4.45 1.78 8.91
C VAL A 148 -5.82 2.24 9.43
N GLN A 149 -6.90 1.63 8.94
CA GLN A 149 -8.26 1.91 9.39
C GLN A 149 -8.45 1.54 10.86
N ILE A 150 -7.98 0.37 11.31
CA ILE A 150 -8.05 -0.06 12.71
C ILE A 150 -7.28 0.94 13.60
N ASP A 151 -6.03 1.28 13.25
CA ASP A 151 -5.22 2.23 14.01
C ASP A 151 -5.90 3.61 14.15
N MET A 152 -6.56 4.07 13.09
CA MET A 152 -7.35 5.30 13.10
C MET A 152 -8.57 5.16 14.01
N LEU A 153 -9.35 4.10 13.86
CA LEU A 153 -10.56 3.86 14.65
C LEU A 153 -10.23 3.78 16.14
N GLU A 154 -9.14 3.12 16.52
CA GLU A 154 -8.68 3.05 17.91
C GLU A 154 -8.32 4.43 18.49
N LYS A 155 -7.75 5.34 17.68
CA LYS A 155 -7.49 6.73 18.12
C LYS A 155 -8.79 7.48 18.40
N PHE A 156 -9.81 7.28 17.56
CA PHE A 156 -11.14 7.83 17.80
C PHE A 156 -11.80 7.18 19.03
N LEU A 157 -11.64 5.87 19.22
CA LEU A 157 -12.21 5.13 20.35
C LEU A 157 -11.67 5.67 21.67
N ARG A 158 -10.34 5.81 21.78
CA ARG A 158 -9.69 6.43 22.97
C ARG A 158 -10.20 7.84 23.26
N THR A 159 -10.57 8.60 22.23
CA THR A 159 -11.14 9.95 22.39
C THR A 159 -12.59 9.88 22.89
N ALA A 160 -13.39 8.97 22.36
CA ALA A 160 -14.77 8.72 22.78
C ALA A 160 -14.84 8.22 24.23
N GLU A 161 -13.96 7.30 24.61
CA GLU A 161 -13.83 6.79 25.98
C GLU A 161 -13.53 7.91 26.98
N LYS A 162 -12.56 8.78 26.67
CA LYS A 162 -12.24 9.97 27.50
C LYS A 162 -13.42 10.92 27.64
N LYS A 163 -14.24 11.06 26.60
CA LYS A 163 -15.45 11.89 26.61
C LYS A 163 -16.67 11.18 27.23
N LYS A 164 -16.53 9.90 27.60
CA LYS A 164 -17.61 9.03 28.09
C LYS A 164 -18.79 8.92 27.12
N ASP A 165 -18.52 9.01 25.82
CA ASP A 165 -19.52 8.89 24.76
C ASP A 165 -19.81 7.42 24.45
N GLN A 166 -20.79 6.86 25.17
CA GLN A 166 -21.12 5.43 25.09
C GLN A 166 -21.59 4.99 23.70
N GLU A 167 -22.25 5.87 22.95
CA GLU A 167 -22.79 5.53 21.64
C GLU A 167 -21.68 5.49 20.58
N GLN A 168 -20.78 6.47 20.62
CA GLN A 168 -19.61 6.49 19.77
C GLN A 168 -18.65 5.34 20.10
N VAL A 169 -18.46 5.00 21.38
CA VAL A 169 -17.68 3.83 21.81
C VAL A 169 -18.25 2.53 21.20
N LYS A 170 -19.56 2.29 21.33
CA LYS A 170 -20.21 1.10 20.74
C LYS A 170 -19.99 1.02 19.22
N THR A 171 -20.20 2.13 18.53
CA THR A 171 -20.04 2.21 17.07
C THR A 171 -18.60 1.91 16.63
N LEU A 172 -17.62 2.54 17.28
CA LEU A 172 -16.20 2.38 16.93
C LEU A 172 -15.70 0.97 17.24
N SER A 173 -16.11 0.39 18.38
CA SER A 173 -15.79 -1.00 18.72
C SER A 173 -16.34 -1.98 17.69
N ALA A 174 -17.57 -1.78 17.22
CA ALA A 174 -18.16 -2.61 16.16
C ALA A 174 -17.38 -2.49 14.84
N LEU A 175 -17.02 -1.26 14.44
CA LEU A 175 -16.21 -1.02 13.23
C LEU A 175 -14.83 -1.69 13.31
N ILE A 176 -14.16 -1.61 14.46
CA ILE A 176 -12.86 -2.25 14.70
C ILE A 176 -13.00 -3.76 14.57
N ALA A 177 -14.01 -4.37 15.22
CA ALA A 177 -14.24 -5.80 15.17
C ALA A 177 -14.49 -6.31 13.73
N VAL A 178 -15.33 -5.61 12.95
CA VAL A 178 -15.57 -5.96 11.54
C VAL A 178 -14.30 -5.78 10.71
N SER A 179 -13.54 -4.70 10.93
CA SER A 179 -12.28 -4.46 10.22
C SER A 179 -11.24 -5.56 10.48
N HIS A 180 -11.12 -6.04 11.72
CA HIS A 180 -10.27 -7.19 12.04
C HIS A 180 -10.71 -8.46 11.33
N ARG A 181 -12.03 -8.72 11.24
CA ARG A 181 -12.58 -9.90 10.55
C ARG A 181 -12.25 -9.89 9.05
N GLU A 182 -12.43 -8.75 8.39
CA GLU A 182 -12.09 -8.60 6.97
C GLU A 182 -10.58 -8.71 6.72
N LYS A 183 -9.77 -8.11 7.59
CA LYS A 183 -8.31 -8.26 7.55
C LYS A 183 -7.86 -9.72 7.70
N GLU A 184 -8.48 -10.48 8.60
CA GLU A 184 -8.23 -11.91 8.78
C GLU A 184 -8.66 -12.75 7.57
N LYS A 185 -9.74 -12.36 6.88
CA LYS A 185 -10.18 -12.98 5.63
C LYS A 185 -9.12 -12.79 4.54
N LEU A 186 -8.56 -11.59 4.40
CA LEU A 186 -7.49 -11.32 3.44
C LEU A 186 -6.23 -12.16 3.72
N LYS A 187 -5.87 -12.37 4.99
CA LYS A 187 -4.78 -13.30 5.36
C LYS A 187 -5.04 -14.74 4.96
N LYS A 188 -6.30 -15.19 4.99
CA LYS A 188 -6.68 -16.55 4.52
C LYS A 188 -6.55 -16.67 3.01
N GLU A 189 -6.99 -15.66 2.27
CA GLU A 189 -6.96 -15.63 0.80
C GLU A 189 -5.54 -15.50 0.24
N TYR A 190 -4.65 -14.84 1.00
CA TYR A 190 -3.28 -14.56 0.61
C TYR A 190 -2.54 -15.80 0.07
N THR A 191 -2.66 -16.96 0.70
CA THR A 191 -1.93 -18.17 0.25
C THR A 191 -2.32 -18.58 -1.17
N GLY A 192 -3.59 -18.47 -1.54
CA GLY A 192 -4.06 -18.77 -2.90
C GLY A 192 -3.53 -17.77 -3.92
N LEU A 193 -3.59 -16.48 -3.58
CA LEU A 193 -3.10 -15.39 -4.43
C LEU A 193 -1.57 -15.44 -4.61
N TYR A 194 -0.83 -15.74 -3.54
CA TYR A 194 0.61 -15.95 -3.61
C TYR A 194 0.94 -17.15 -4.50
N LYS A 195 0.23 -18.28 -4.39
CA LYS A 195 0.44 -19.44 -5.28
C LYS A 195 0.19 -19.09 -6.74
N ALA A 196 -0.85 -18.32 -7.04
CA ALA A 196 -1.13 -17.86 -8.40
C ALA A 196 -0.06 -16.87 -8.91
N PHE A 197 0.47 -16.01 -8.04
CA PHE A 197 1.57 -15.10 -8.39
C PHE A 197 2.90 -15.84 -8.56
N ALA A 198 3.16 -16.87 -7.76
CA ALA A 198 4.38 -17.66 -7.80
C ALA A 198 4.27 -18.86 -8.76
N ASP A 199 3.23 -18.94 -9.58
CA ASP A 199 3.08 -20.04 -10.53
C ASP A 199 4.16 -20.01 -11.62
N GLU A 200 4.34 -21.15 -12.29
CA GLU A 200 5.35 -21.31 -13.34
C GLU A 200 5.11 -20.32 -14.49
N LYS A 201 3.85 -20.08 -14.86
CA LYS A 201 3.49 -19.17 -15.94
C LYS A 201 3.95 -17.74 -15.68
N ASN A 202 3.75 -17.23 -14.46
CA ASN A 202 4.18 -15.89 -14.08
C ASN A 202 5.70 -15.84 -13.92
N GLN A 203 6.32 -16.86 -13.36
CA GLN A 203 7.78 -16.97 -13.30
C GLN A 203 8.43 -16.89 -14.70
N LEU A 204 7.86 -17.56 -15.70
CA LEU A 204 8.33 -17.49 -17.09
C LEU A 204 8.18 -16.09 -17.69
N LEU A 205 7.11 -15.33 -17.37
CA LEU A 205 6.98 -13.94 -17.81
C LEU A 205 8.10 -13.07 -17.24
N TYR A 206 8.41 -13.23 -15.95
CA TYR A 206 9.50 -12.49 -15.33
C TYR A 206 10.87 -12.90 -15.88
N GLN A 207 11.11 -14.18 -16.18
CA GLN A 207 12.35 -14.62 -16.83
C GLN A 207 12.58 -13.96 -18.19
N LYS A 208 11.52 -13.77 -18.98
CA LYS A 208 11.60 -13.03 -20.26
C LYS A 208 12.05 -11.58 -20.06
N LEU A 209 11.66 -10.95 -18.96
CA LEU A 209 12.10 -9.59 -18.61
C LEU A 209 13.54 -9.55 -18.06
N PHE A 210 14.09 -10.67 -17.62
CA PHE A 210 15.46 -10.73 -17.08
C PHE A 210 16.52 -11.06 -18.13
N GLY A 211 16.13 -11.47 -19.33
CA GLY A 211 17.05 -12.01 -20.34
C GLY A 211 17.68 -13.36 -19.96
N GLY A 212 17.07 -14.14 -19.04
CA GLY A 212 17.61 -15.44 -18.61
C GLY A 212 16.99 -16.05 -17.34
N ASN A 213 17.57 -17.15 -16.84
CA ASN A 213 17.04 -17.98 -15.73
C ASN A 213 16.87 -17.22 -14.40
N LEU A 214 15.96 -17.74 -13.57
CA LEU A 214 15.50 -17.14 -12.31
C LEU A 214 16.55 -16.97 -11.21
#